data_AF-A0A673MEQ7-F1
#
_entry.id   AF-A0A673MEQ7-F1
#
_cell.length_a   1.000
_cell.length_b   1.000
_cell.length_c   1.000
_cell.angle_alpha   90.00
_cell.angle_beta   90.00
_cell.angle_gamma   90.00
#
_symmetry.space_group_name_H-M   'P 1'
#
loop_
_entity.id
_entity.type
_entity.pdbx_description
1 polymer ?
#
loop_
_entity_poly.entity_id
_entity_poly.type
_entity_poly.pdbx_seq_one_letter_code
_entity_poly.pdbx_strand_id
1 'polypeptide(L)'
;MPKDHDKDVYPEPPSRTPVVDRQSVLPNPALILSKLFYYTVDLPVTTFRDIVEGIQSGKKSHYYHQKFRRVPELTQCQEGDYVCYYEAEMQWRRDYKVDQEIVKVIQERLRACQQREGPSYRQNCYKELQQFEQVSKAFQSRYGDLGAYASARKCLMKQKERMMAEQQTA
;
A
#
# COMPACT_ATOMS: atom_id res chain seq x y z
N MET A 1 -11.12 13.16 7.31
CA MET A 1 -9.86 12.42 7.08
C MET A 1 -8.83 13.39 6.52
N PRO A 2 -7.54 13.25 6.87
CA PRO A 2 -6.47 14.07 6.28
C PRO A 2 -6.53 13.96 4.76
N LYS A 3 -6.36 15.07 4.05
CA LYS A 3 -6.36 15.09 2.57
C LYS A 3 -5.07 14.50 1.97
N ASP A 4 -4.17 13.99 2.82
CA ASP A 4 -2.79 13.65 2.47
C ASP A 4 -2.62 12.27 1.81
N HIS A 5 -3.61 11.38 1.87
CA HIS A 5 -3.54 10.10 1.17
C HIS A 5 -3.91 10.30 -0.30
N ASP A 6 -3.02 9.87 -1.18
CA ASP A 6 -3.23 9.93 -2.62
C ASP A 6 -4.40 9.03 -3.01
N LYS A 7 -5.49 9.63 -3.49
CA LYS A 7 -6.73 8.92 -3.84
C LYS A 7 -6.55 7.99 -5.03
N ASP A 8 -5.52 8.22 -5.86
CA ASP A 8 -5.21 7.34 -6.98
C ASP A 8 -4.55 6.04 -6.48
N VAL A 9 -3.76 6.13 -5.40
CA VAL A 9 -3.13 4.98 -4.76
C VAL A 9 -4.09 4.25 -3.81
N TYR A 10 -5.02 4.97 -3.18
CA TYR A 10 -6.04 4.39 -2.31
C TYR A 10 -7.43 4.75 -2.84
N PRO A 11 -7.91 4.04 -3.87
CA PRO A 11 -9.18 4.36 -4.49
C PRO A 11 -10.34 4.05 -3.55
N GLU A 12 -11.24 5.02 -3.42
CA GLU A 12 -12.48 4.87 -2.66
C GLU A 12 -13.67 5.21 -3.56
N PRO A 13 -14.64 4.30 -3.77
CA PRO A 13 -15.86 4.66 -4.47
C PRO A 13 -16.63 5.72 -3.67
N PRO A 14 -17.37 6.62 -4.33
CA PRO A 14 -18.16 7.63 -3.64
C PRO A 14 -19.20 6.97 -2.75
N SER A 15 -19.28 7.40 -1.49
CA SER A 15 -20.25 6.86 -0.53
C SER A 15 -21.68 7.21 -0.96
N ARG A 16 -22.53 6.17 -1.08
CA ARG A 16 -23.96 6.30 -1.41
C ARG A 16 -24.78 5.74 -0.26
N THR A 17 -25.11 6.58 0.71
CA THR A 17 -26.04 6.21 1.78
C THR A 17 -27.48 6.50 1.31
N PRO A 18 -28.42 5.54 1.44
CA PRO A 18 -29.81 5.81 1.12
C PRO A 18 -30.38 6.89 2.05
N VAL A 19 -31.37 7.63 1.55
CA VAL A 19 -32.13 8.56 2.40
C VAL A 19 -32.87 7.74 3.45
N VAL A 20 -32.83 8.20 4.70
CA VAL A 20 -33.54 7.54 5.80
C VAL A 20 -35.02 7.84 5.70
N ASP A 21 -35.78 6.94 5.09
CA ASP A 21 -37.24 7.05 5.00
C ASP A 21 -37.91 6.67 6.33
N ARG A 22 -38.70 7.58 6.90
CA ARG A 22 -39.42 7.37 8.16
C ARG A 22 -40.68 6.53 7.91
N GLN A 23 -40.59 5.22 8.12
CA GLN A 23 -41.73 4.32 7.98
C GLN A 23 -42.71 4.39 9.18
N SER A 24 -42.25 4.86 10.34
CA SER A 24 -43.06 5.00 11.55
C SER A 24 -42.94 6.40 12.15
N VAL A 25 -43.95 6.78 12.95
CA VAL A 25 -44.01 8.07 13.66
C VAL A 25 -43.04 8.12 14.86
N LEU A 26 -42.60 6.94 15.34
CA LEU A 26 -41.69 6.84 16.47
C LEU A 26 -40.26 7.29 16.08
N PRO A 27 -39.57 8.06 16.92
CA PRO A 27 -38.21 8.49 16.65
C PRO A 27 -37.24 7.29 16.69
N ASN A 28 -36.37 7.18 15.68
CA ASN A 28 -35.35 6.13 15.64
C ASN A 28 -34.30 6.37 16.74
N PRO A 29 -34.11 5.44 17.69
CA PRO A 29 -33.14 5.60 18.79
C PRO A 29 -31.70 5.74 18.30
N ALA A 30 -31.35 5.18 17.12
CA ALA A 30 -30.02 5.33 16.55
C ALA A 30 -29.67 6.78 16.22
N LEU A 31 -30.65 7.60 15.81
CA LEU A 31 -30.46 9.02 15.53
C LEU A 31 -30.27 9.85 16.81
N ILE A 32 -30.87 9.42 17.91
CA ILE A 32 -30.70 10.06 19.22
C ILE A 32 -29.30 9.74 19.76
N LEU A 33 -28.89 8.48 19.68
CA LEU A 33 -27.56 8.04 20.10
C LEU A 33 -26.45 8.69 19.28
N SER A 34 -26.60 8.81 17.96
CA SER A 34 -25.59 9.47 17.11
C SER A 34 -25.46 10.96 17.43
N LYS A 35 -26.58 11.64 17.69
CA LYS A 35 -26.56 13.04 18.15
C LYS A 35 -25.93 13.19 19.53
N LEU A 36 -26.25 12.28 20.46
CA LEU A 36 -25.64 12.28 21.78
C LEU A 36 -24.13 12.12 21.67
N PHE A 37 -23.65 11.12 20.92
CA PHE A 37 -22.23 10.90 20.66
C PHE A 37 -21.55 12.11 20.03
N TYR A 38 -22.21 12.76 19.06
CA TYR A 38 -21.68 13.97 18.43
C TYR A 38 -21.43 15.10 19.44
N TYR A 39 -22.40 15.36 20.33
CA TYR A 39 -22.29 16.45 21.31
C TYR A 39 -21.40 16.10 22.50
N THR A 40 -21.36 14.84 22.93
CA THR A 40 -20.61 14.43 24.12
C THR A 40 -19.17 14.05 23.83
N VAL A 41 -18.87 13.55 22.62
CA VAL A 41 -17.55 13.03 22.25
C VAL A 41 -16.94 13.78 21.07
N ASP A 42 -17.60 13.81 19.91
CA ASP A 42 -16.97 14.36 18.69
C ASP A 42 -16.67 15.85 18.81
N LEU A 43 -17.62 16.65 19.31
CA LEU A 43 -17.45 18.11 19.46
C LEU A 43 -16.31 18.49 20.43
N PRO A 44 -16.23 17.96 21.66
CA PRO A 44 -15.09 18.27 22.53
C PRO A 44 -13.75 17.76 21.96
N VAL A 45 -13.73 16.59 21.29
CA VAL A 45 -12.50 16.06 20.68
C VAL A 45 -12.03 16.92 19.50
N THR A 46 -12.95 17.38 18.66
CA THR A 46 -12.62 18.25 17.51
C THR A 46 -12.13 19.62 17.96
N THR A 47 -12.79 20.25 18.94
CA THR A 47 -12.31 21.52 19.50
C THR A 47 -10.92 21.39 20.15
N PHE A 48 -10.64 20.30 20.85
CA PHE A 48 -9.31 20.03 21.40
C PHE A 48 -8.26 19.84 20.30
N ARG A 49 -8.59 19.10 19.24
CA ARG A 49 -7.73 18.94 18.07
C ARG A 49 -7.41 20.28 17.42
N ASP A 50 -8.38 21.17 17.26
CA ASP A 50 -8.19 22.49 16.66
C ASP A 50 -7.24 23.37 17.51
N ILE A 51 -7.32 23.29 18.84
CA ILE A 51 -6.39 23.97 19.75
C ILE A 51 -4.96 23.46 19.54
N VAL A 52 -4.78 22.13 19.46
CA VAL A 52 -3.46 21.50 19.25
C VAL A 52 -2.90 21.85 17.87
N GLU A 53 -3.72 21.77 16.82
CA GLU A 53 -3.33 22.17 15.46
C GLU A 53 -2.97 23.66 15.40
N GLY A 54 -3.68 24.53 16.13
CA GLY A 54 -3.35 25.94 16.28
C GLY A 54 -1.95 26.16 16.86
N ILE A 55 -1.59 25.45 17.93
CA ILE A 55 -0.25 25.50 18.54
C ILE A 55 0.82 24.98 17.57
N GLN A 56 0.56 23.85 16.91
CA GLN A 56 1.48 23.25 15.95
C GLN A 56 1.67 24.12 14.70
N SER A 57 0.63 24.86 14.29
CA SER A 57 0.68 25.71 13.10
C SER A 57 1.74 26.81 13.20
N GLY A 58 2.03 27.29 14.42
CA GLY A 58 3.09 28.26 14.69
C GLY A 58 4.51 27.69 14.65
N LYS A 59 4.69 26.36 14.60
CA LYS A 59 5.98 25.65 14.62
C LYS A 59 6.03 24.50 13.59
N LYS A 60 5.59 24.74 12.35
CA LYS A 60 5.61 23.71 11.30
C LYS A 60 7.05 23.36 10.93
N SER A 61 7.47 22.11 11.19
CA SER A 61 8.69 21.54 10.65
C SER A 61 8.41 20.89 9.29
N HIS A 62 9.33 21.07 8.35
CA HIS A 62 9.26 20.43 7.04
C HIS A 62 10.16 19.19 7.04
N TYR A 63 9.66 18.10 6.47
CA TYR A 63 10.44 16.90 6.18
C TYR A 63 10.33 16.57 4.70
N TYR A 64 11.36 15.96 4.14
CA TYR A 64 11.44 15.63 2.72
C TYR A 64 11.59 14.12 2.53
N HIS A 65 11.01 13.60 1.47
CA HIS A 65 11.22 12.22 1.06
C HIS A 65 12.61 12.07 0.44
N GLN A 66 13.39 11.09 0.92
CA GLN A 66 14.72 10.83 0.41
C GLN A 66 14.66 10.26 -1.02
N LYS A 67 15.38 10.88 -1.95
CA LYS A 67 15.47 10.43 -3.35
C LYS A 67 16.84 9.80 -3.60
N PHE A 68 16.85 8.51 -3.90
CA PHE A 68 18.07 7.79 -4.27
C PHE A 68 18.26 7.83 -5.79
N ARG A 69 19.44 8.24 -6.24
CA ARG A 69 19.84 8.09 -7.65
C ARG A 69 20.06 6.61 -7.97
N ARG A 70 19.80 6.22 -9.22
CA ARG A 70 20.12 4.88 -9.71
C ARG A 70 21.63 4.72 -9.85
N VAL A 71 22.08 3.50 -9.54
CA VAL A 71 23.45 2.99 -9.60
C VAL A 71 23.46 1.87 -10.66
N PRO A 72 24.59 1.59 -11.32
CA PRO A 72 24.74 0.43 -12.19
C PRO A 72 24.28 -0.87 -11.52
N GLU A 73 23.68 -1.74 -12.32
CA GLU A 73 23.27 -3.07 -11.86
C GLU A 73 24.47 -4.03 -11.79
N LEU A 74 24.26 -5.15 -11.10
CA LEU A 74 25.28 -6.17 -10.93
C LEU A 74 25.81 -6.74 -12.26
N THR A 75 25.00 -6.70 -13.33
CA THR A 75 25.36 -7.17 -14.68
C THR A 75 26.41 -6.30 -15.38
N GLN A 76 26.56 -5.05 -14.96
CA GLN A 76 27.48 -4.08 -15.55
C GLN A 76 28.81 -3.99 -14.78
N CYS A 77 28.87 -4.57 -13.58
CA CYS A 77 30.07 -4.56 -12.75
C CYS A 77 31.13 -5.54 -13.28
N GLN A 78 32.41 -5.13 -13.24
CA GLN A 78 33.53 -6.00 -13.55
C GLN A 78 33.74 -7.06 -12.47
N GLU A 79 34.30 -8.20 -12.86
CA GLU A 79 34.66 -9.27 -11.93
C GLU A 79 35.74 -8.81 -10.95
N GLY A 80 35.45 -8.86 -9.65
CA GLY A 80 36.37 -8.45 -8.59
C GLY A 80 36.22 -6.99 -8.10
N ASP A 81 35.36 -6.19 -8.72
CA ASP A 81 35.05 -4.84 -8.23
C ASP A 81 34.01 -4.88 -7.09
N TYR A 82 34.51 -4.94 -5.85
CA TYR A 82 33.68 -4.99 -4.65
C TYR A 82 32.88 -3.70 -4.39
N VAL A 83 33.36 -2.54 -4.86
CA VAL A 83 32.66 -1.27 -4.66
C VAL A 83 31.39 -1.26 -5.52
N CYS A 84 31.51 -1.62 -6.79
CA CYS A 84 30.37 -1.75 -7.68
C CYS A 84 29.35 -2.78 -7.16
N TYR A 85 29.83 -3.93 -6.67
CA TYR A 85 28.96 -4.95 -6.08
C TYR A 85 28.20 -4.45 -4.86
N TYR A 86 28.86 -3.71 -3.98
CA TYR A 86 28.23 -3.18 -2.79
C TYR A 86 27.11 -2.21 -3.15
N GLU A 87 27.36 -1.26 -4.05
CA GLU A 87 26.35 -0.27 -4.42
C GLU A 87 25.15 -0.92 -5.14
N ALA A 88 25.41 -1.86 -6.05
CA ALA A 88 24.39 -2.63 -6.76
C ALA A 88 23.54 -3.47 -5.78
N GLU A 89 24.17 -4.13 -4.80
CA GLU A 89 23.46 -4.90 -3.78
C GLU A 89 22.60 -3.99 -2.89
N MET A 90 23.10 -2.81 -2.51
CA MET A 90 22.33 -1.85 -1.72
C MET A 90 21.13 -1.28 -2.49
N GLN A 91 21.26 -1.08 -3.81
CA GLN A 91 20.12 -0.74 -4.66
C GLN A 91 19.09 -1.86 -4.67
N TRP A 92 19.51 -3.10 -4.94
CA TRP A 92 18.61 -4.25 -4.95
C TRP A 92 17.89 -4.44 -3.60
N ARG A 93 18.58 -4.26 -2.46
CA ARG A 93 17.96 -4.34 -1.13
C ARG A 93 16.91 -3.26 -0.89
N ARG A 94 17.10 -2.05 -1.43
CA ARG A 94 16.09 -0.98 -1.36
C ARG A 94 14.90 -1.33 -2.24
N ASP A 95 15.13 -1.73 -3.48
CA ASP A 95 14.07 -2.11 -4.43
C ASP A 95 13.26 -3.30 -3.89
N TYR A 96 13.90 -4.28 -3.25
CA TYR A 96 13.21 -5.39 -2.58
C TYR A 96 12.25 -4.93 -1.49
N LYS A 97 12.66 -3.98 -0.64
CA LYS A 97 11.79 -3.41 0.40
C LYS A 97 10.65 -2.60 -0.21
N VAL A 98 10.91 -1.84 -1.27
CA VAL A 98 9.86 -1.09 -1.99
C VAL A 98 8.82 -2.05 -2.58
N ASP A 99 9.27 -3.14 -3.20
CA ASP A 99 8.38 -4.16 -3.75
C ASP A 99 7.56 -4.88 -2.67
N GLN A 100 8.11 -5.08 -1.46
CA GLN A 100 7.33 -5.58 -0.32
C GLN A 100 6.21 -4.60 0.07
N GLU A 101 6.48 -3.30 0.09
CA GLU A 101 5.45 -2.29 0.36
C GLU A 101 4.42 -2.20 -0.76
N ILE A 102 4.82 -2.37 -2.04
CA ILE A 102 3.87 -2.43 -3.16
C ILE A 102 2.88 -3.59 -2.97
N VAL A 103 3.36 -4.78 -2.63
CA VAL A 103 2.48 -5.94 -2.35
C VAL A 103 1.53 -5.65 -1.20
N LYS A 104 2.01 -5.01 -0.12
CA LYS A 104 1.18 -4.62 1.02
C LYS A 104 0.08 -3.62 0.63
N VAL A 105 0.40 -2.60 -0.17
CA VAL A 105 -0.59 -1.62 -0.65
C VAL A 105 -1.69 -2.31 -1.46
N ILE A 106 -1.35 -3.21 -2.38
CA ILE A 106 -2.36 -3.95 -3.16
C ILE A 106 -3.18 -4.89 -2.27
N GLN A 107 -2.56 -5.50 -1.25
CA GLN A 107 -3.27 -6.29 -0.24
C GLN A 107 -4.24 -5.45 0.58
N GLU A 108 -3.85 -4.23 0.98
CA GLU A 108 -4.73 -3.28 1.69
C GLU A 108 -5.92 -2.88 0.82
N ARG A 109 -5.72 -2.63 -0.48
CA ARG A 109 -6.82 -2.37 -1.42
C ARG A 109 -7.81 -3.52 -1.49
N LEU A 110 -7.32 -4.76 -1.60
CA LEU A 110 -8.19 -5.94 -1.64
C LEU A 110 -9.00 -6.09 -0.35
N ARG A 111 -8.35 -5.92 0.82
CA ARG A 111 -9.03 -5.95 2.13
C ARG A 111 -10.06 -4.83 2.28
N ALA A 112 -9.71 -3.62 1.84
CA ALA A 112 -10.61 -2.48 1.88
C ALA A 112 -11.83 -2.71 0.97
N CYS A 113 -11.63 -3.27 -0.22
CA CYS A 113 -12.71 -3.63 -1.12
C CYS A 113 -13.63 -4.69 -0.48
N GLN A 114 -13.06 -5.76 0.06
CA GLN A 114 -13.82 -6.82 0.72
C GLN A 114 -14.68 -6.29 1.88
N GLN A 115 -14.12 -5.39 2.69
CA GLN A 115 -14.85 -4.77 3.80
C GLN A 115 -15.97 -3.84 3.34
N ARG A 116 -15.76 -3.09 2.25
CA ARG A 116 -16.76 -2.15 1.71
C ARG A 116 -17.93 -2.87 1.05
N GLU A 117 -17.66 -3.93 0.29
CA GLU A 117 -18.67 -4.62 -0.50
C GLU A 117 -19.46 -5.67 0.29
N GLY A 118 -18.95 -6.08 1.47
CA GLY A 118 -19.64 -7.00 2.37
C GLY A 118 -19.97 -8.33 1.66
N PRO A 119 -21.24 -8.74 1.57
CA PRO A 119 -21.62 -10.04 0.99
C PRO A 119 -21.39 -10.14 -0.53
N SER A 120 -21.40 -9.03 -1.26
CA SER A 120 -21.23 -8.99 -2.72
C SER A 120 -19.77 -8.92 -3.19
N TYR A 121 -18.81 -9.09 -2.28
CA TYR A 121 -17.38 -8.89 -2.55
C TYR A 121 -16.81 -9.74 -3.68
N ARG A 122 -17.39 -10.92 -3.94
CA ARG A 122 -16.89 -11.84 -4.97
C ARG A 122 -17.09 -11.31 -6.40
N GLN A 123 -18.12 -10.51 -6.63
CA GLN A 123 -18.45 -10.00 -7.96
C GLN A 123 -17.82 -8.64 -8.20
N ASN A 124 -17.86 -7.75 -7.20
CA ASN A 124 -17.49 -6.36 -7.40
C ASN A 124 -15.97 -6.14 -7.20
N CYS A 125 -15.28 -6.83 -6.28
CA CYS A 125 -13.81 -6.78 -6.09
C CYS A 125 -12.95 -7.60 -7.08
N TYR A 126 -13.49 -8.03 -8.21
CA TYR A 126 -12.76 -8.92 -9.13
C TYR A 126 -11.45 -8.28 -9.66
N LYS A 127 -11.47 -6.97 -9.91
CA LYS A 127 -10.30 -6.25 -10.47
C LYS A 127 -9.14 -6.19 -9.48
N GLU A 128 -9.43 -5.90 -8.21
CA GLU A 128 -8.46 -5.85 -7.12
C GLU A 128 -7.85 -7.23 -6.87
N LEU A 129 -8.67 -8.29 -6.97
CA LEU A 129 -8.21 -9.67 -6.85
C LEU A 129 -7.25 -10.03 -8.00
N GLN A 130 -7.60 -9.68 -9.23
CA GLN A 130 -6.74 -9.90 -10.40
C GLN A 130 -5.42 -9.12 -10.29
N GLN A 131 -5.46 -7.86 -9.84
CA GLN A 131 -4.27 -7.07 -9.59
C GLN A 131 -3.37 -7.71 -8.52
N PHE A 132 -3.98 -8.19 -7.43
CA PHE A 132 -3.25 -8.89 -6.38
C PHE A 132 -2.60 -10.19 -6.88
N GLU A 133 -3.30 -10.98 -7.68
CA GLU A 133 -2.74 -12.20 -8.30
C GLU A 133 -1.55 -11.88 -9.22
N GLN A 134 -1.66 -10.86 -10.06
CA GLN A 134 -0.57 -10.45 -10.95
C GLN A 134 0.66 -9.98 -10.17
N VAL A 135 0.46 -9.11 -9.17
CA VAL A 135 1.55 -8.56 -8.36
C VAL A 135 2.19 -9.62 -7.48
N SER A 136 1.40 -10.49 -6.85
CA SER A 136 1.92 -11.60 -6.05
C SER A 136 2.69 -12.62 -6.89
N LYS A 137 2.19 -12.96 -8.09
CA LYS A 137 2.90 -13.84 -9.03
C LYS A 137 4.21 -13.19 -9.50
N ALA A 138 4.21 -11.91 -9.83
CA ALA A 138 5.41 -11.17 -10.20
C ALA A 138 6.43 -11.14 -9.05
N PHE A 139 5.99 -10.85 -7.83
CA PHE A 139 6.83 -10.82 -6.63
C PHE A 139 7.43 -12.20 -6.32
N GLN A 140 6.62 -13.26 -6.32
CA GLN A 140 7.08 -14.65 -6.12
C GLN A 140 8.08 -15.06 -7.20
N SER A 141 7.83 -14.69 -8.46
CA SER A 141 8.72 -15.00 -9.57
C SER A 141 10.10 -14.34 -9.42
N ARG A 142 10.16 -13.10 -8.88
CA ARG A 142 11.40 -12.36 -8.65
C ARG A 142 12.13 -12.79 -7.39
N TYR A 143 11.42 -12.89 -6.26
CA TYR A 143 12.02 -13.01 -4.93
C TYR A 143 11.77 -14.34 -4.21
N GLY A 144 10.92 -15.21 -4.76
CA GLY A 144 10.69 -16.54 -4.17
C GLY A 144 11.98 -17.35 -4.05
N ASP A 145 12.09 -18.14 -2.99
CA ASP A 145 13.14 -19.15 -2.78
C ASP A 145 14.59 -18.64 -2.72
N LEU A 146 14.81 -17.33 -2.55
CA LEU A 146 16.16 -16.75 -2.38
C LEU A 146 16.82 -17.08 -1.02
N GLY A 147 16.01 -17.56 -0.06
CA GLY A 147 16.41 -17.87 1.31
C GLY A 147 16.62 -16.61 2.19
N ALA A 148 17.02 -16.82 3.45
CA ALA A 148 17.21 -15.73 4.41
C ALA A 148 18.33 -14.76 4.00
N TYR A 149 19.43 -15.28 3.46
CA TYR A 149 20.54 -14.49 2.93
C TYR A 149 20.33 -14.17 1.44
N ALA A 150 19.22 -13.52 1.12
CA ALA A 150 18.90 -13.11 -0.24
C ALA A 150 19.85 -12.00 -0.71
N SER A 151 20.28 -12.07 -1.97
CA SER A 151 21.21 -11.10 -2.57
C SER A 151 20.90 -10.89 -4.05
N ALA A 152 21.38 -9.77 -4.59
CA ALA A 152 21.22 -9.45 -6.01
C ALA A 152 21.82 -10.54 -6.92
N ARG A 153 22.92 -11.17 -6.49
CA ARG A 153 23.57 -12.29 -7.21
C ARG A 153 22.65 -13.50 -7.34
N LYS A 154 21.98 -13.90 -6.26
CA LYS A 154 21.03 -15.02 -6.29
C LYS A 154 19.82 -14.69 -7.16
N CYS A 155 19.32 -13.47 -7.08
CA CYS A 155 18.23 -12.99 -7.94
C CYS A 155 18.63 -13.08 -9.42
N LEU A 156 19.85 -12.69 -9.78
CA LEU A 156 20.35 -12.77 -11.15
C LEU A 156 20.48 -14.22 -11.63
N MET A 157 20.97 -15.14 -10.79
CA MET A 157 21.07 -16.56 -11.16
C MET A 157 19.68 -17.18 -11.38
N LYS A 158 18.71 -16.86 -10.52
CA LYS A 158 17.31 -17.27 -10.72
C LYS A 158 16.72 -16.72 -12.02
N GLN A 159 17.02 -15.46 -12.35
CA GLN A 159 16.58 -14.87 -13.61
C GLN A 159 17.17 -15.59 -14.82
N LYS A 160 18.47 -15.92 -14.78
CA LYS A 160 19.12 -16.70 -15.85
C LYS A 160 18.51 -18.09 -16.00
N GLU A 161 18.26 -18.80 -14.90
CA GLU A 161 17.59 -20.10 -14.91
C GLU A 161 16.23 -20.02 -15.61
N ARG A 162 15.41 -19.00 -15.27
CA ARG A 162 14.12 -18.76 -15.93
C ARG A 162 14.26 -18.50 -17.42
N MET A 163 15.21 -17.65 -17.82
CA MET A 163 15.43 -17.35 -19.24
C MET A 163 15.86 -18.58 -20.03
N MET A 164 16.70 -19.45 -19.46
CA MET A 164 17.08 -20.72 -20.08
C MET A 164 15.89 -21.68 -20.20
N ALA A 165 15.05 -21.78 -19.17
CA ALA A 165 13.84 -22.60 -19.21
C ALA A 165 12.85 -22.09 -20.27
N GLU A 166 12.62 -20.78 -20.34
CA GLU A 166 11.76 -20.15 -21.35
C GLU A 166 12.28 -20.42 -22.78
N GLN A 167 13.59 -20.37 -22.99
CA GLN A 167 14.23 -20.72 -24.26
C GLN A 167 14.09 -22.20 -24.64
N GLN A 168 14.05 -23.12 -23.68
CA GLN A 168 13.87 -24.55 -23.96
C GLN A 168 12.42 -24.91 -24.28
N THR A 169 11.47 -24.12 -23.79
CA THR A 169 10.03 -24.31 -24.02
C THR A 169 9.51 -23.60 -25.27
N ALA A 170 10.28 -22.66 -25.82
CA ALA A 170 9.96 -21.89 -27.03
C ALA A 170 10.37 -22.65 -28.30
#